data_AF-A0AAW2N9K2-F1
#
_entry.id   AF-A0AAW2N9K2-F1
#
_cell.length_a   1.000
_cell.length_b   1.000
_cell.length_c   1.000
_cell.angle_alpha   90.00
_cell.angle_beta   90.00
_cell.angle_gamma   90.00
#
_symmetry.space_group_name_H-M   'P 1'
#
loop_
_entity.id
_entity.type
_entity.pdbx_description
1 polymer ?
#
loop_
_entity_poly.entity_id
_entity_poly.type
_entity_poly.pdbx_seq_one_letter_code
_entity_poly.pdbx_strand_id
1 'polypeptide(L)'
;MPPQWTFICLSLILAAVSSADLRGAGHTVPLRTTPEGNLRMRDGAPFKIALFADLHFGEDGWTEWGPRQDVNSVGVMATVLEKEQPDFVVYLGDVITANNIMIKNASIYWDQAVSPARVRGIPWSSVFGNHDDAPFEWPMEWFSETGIPQLHCPATNASFSGGEECSFRGTTRLELMKSEIEQNTLSYSTDGPRNLWPSISNYVLKVSSPNDSQEAVVYMYFFDSGGGSYPEVISSVQVKWFQQKSQEINPDSRVPEIIFWHIPSQAYKKVASKFYVQKHCVGSIFLEDVAAQEAEMGIMKVLEQRPSVKATTMDWTGAVHTRSSGYALLVIPVTVGMETGQEELEFWKSITSPSLSSHGLGWKTDNYIVKSS
;
A
#
# COMPACT_ATOMS: atom_id res chain seq x y z
N MET A 1 -33.16 -36.88 29.95
CA MET A 1 -33.85 -36.84 28.65
C MET A 1 -33.97 -35.39 28.23
N PRO A 2 -33.24 -34.94 27.20
CA PRO A 2 -33.45 -33.63 26.59
C PRO A 2 -34.38 -33.76 25.36
N PRO A 3 -35.28 -32.81 25.10
CA PRO A 3 -36.03 -32.78 23.86
C PRO A 3 -35.28 -31.98 22.78
N GLN A 4 -34.96 -32.71 21.71
CA GLN A 4 -35.16 -32.43 20.28
C GLN A 4 -34.75 -31.08 19.67
N TRP A 5 -33.96 -31.21 18.60
CA TRP A 5 -33.54 -30.22 17.61
C TRP A 5 -34.68 -29.71 16.74
N THR A 6 -34.58 -28.47 16.26
CA THR A 6 -35.12 -28.09 14.94
C THR A 6 -34.12 -27.16 14.23
N PHE A 7 -33.57 -27.64 13.11
CA PHE A 7 -32.88 -26.81 12.12
C PHE A 7 -33.93 -26.15 11.23
N ILE A 8 -33.78 -24.86 10.92
CA ILE A 8 -34.49 -24.22 9.82
C ILE A 8 -33.44 -23.71 8.83
N CYS A 9 -33.34 -24.41 7.70
CA CYS A 9 -32.81 -23.84 6.46
C CYS A 9 -33.76 -22.72 6.01
N LEU A 10 -33.25 -21.53 5.74
CA LEU A 10 -33.96 -20.57 4.90
C LEU A 10 -33.19 -20.31 3.63
N SER A 11 -33.79 -20.85 2.59
CA SER A 11 -33.63 -20.66 1.16
C SER A 11 -33.56 -19.19 0.74
N LEU A 12 -32.80 -18.97 -0.34
CA LEU A 12 -32.88 -17.82 -1.24
C LEU A 12 -34.33 -17.35 -1.44
N ILE A 13 -34.61 -16.11 -1.03
CA ILE A 13 -35.78 -15.37 -1.47
C ILE A 13 -35.28 -14.26 -2.39
N LEU A 14 -35.50 -14.43 -3.71
CA LEU A 14 -35.61 -13.30 -4.62
C LEU A 14 -36.85 -12.52 -4.21
N ALA A 15 -36.66 -11.41 -3.50
CA ALA A 15 -37.70 -10.40 -3.32
C ALA A 15 -37.45 -9.28 -4.33
N ALA A 16 -38.26 -9.24 -5.38
CA ALA A 16 -38.49 -8.02 -6.14
C ALA A 16 -39.11 -7.00 -5.17
N VAL A 17 -38.44 -5.87 -4.95
CA VAL A 17 -38.99 -4.76 -4.17
C VAL A 17 -39.24 -3.58 -5.10
N SER A 18 -40.52 -3.28 -5.21
CA SER A 18 -41.13 -2.14 -5.87
C SER A 18 -40.57 -0.82 -5.38
N SER A 19 -40.50 0.15 -6.29
CA SER A 19 -40.18 1.55 -6.04
C SER A 19 -41.10 2.14 -4.97
N ALA A 20 -40.56 2.45 -3.79
CA ALA A 20 -41.21 3.30 -2.80
C ALA A 20 -40.13 4.02 -1.98
N ASP A 21 -40.12 5.35 -2.14
CA ASP A 21 -39.48 6.40 -1.34
C ASP A 21 -38.72 5.97 -0.08
N LEU A 22 -37.38 5.97 -0.18
CA LEU A 22 -36.48 6.12 0.96
C LEU A 22 -35.85 7.51 0.90
N ARG A 23 -36.52 8.48 1.51
CA ARG A 23 -35.89 9.73 1.96
C ARG A 23 -35.08 9.43 3.24
N GLY A 24 -33.97 8.74 3.07
CA GLY A 24 -32.87 8.76 4.03
C GLY A 24 -31.89 9.85 3.60
N ALA A 25 -31.43 10.68 4.53
CA ALA A 25 -30.41 11.69 4.29
C ALA A 25 -29.10 11.00 3.86
N GLY A 26 -28.97 10.76 2.56
CA GLY A 26 -27.70 10.40 1.95
C GLY A 26 -26.80 11.62 2.04
N HIS A 27 -25.79 11.56 2.91
CA HIS A 27 -24.60 12.36 2.69
C HIS A 27 -23.96 11.86 1.40
N THR A 28 -24.39 12.43 0.27
CA THR A 28 -23.70 12.27 -1.00
C THR A 28 -22.34 12.95 -0.85
N VAL A 29 -21.30 12.16 -0.58
CA VAL A 29 -19.93 12.62 -0.72
C VAL A 29 -19.74 12.87 -2.23
N PRO A 30 -19.53 14.11 -2.67
CA PRO A 30 -19.29 14.36 -4.09
C PRO A 30 -18.01 13.62 -4.49
N LEU A 31 -18.11 12.73 -5.49
CA LEU A 31 -16.93 12.13 -6.11
C LEU A 31 -16.02 13.25 -6.62
N ARG A 32 -14.76 13.25 -6.18
CA ARG A 32 -13.76 14.19 -6.69
C ARG A 32 -13.41 13.78 -8.13
N THR A 33 -13.98 14.47 -9.10
CA THR A 33 -13.73 14.24 -10.54
C THR A 33 -12.54 15.04 -11.07
N THR A 34 -11.93 15.89 -10.24
CA THR A 34 -10.74 16.67 -10.58
C THR A 34 -9.80 16.72 -9.38
N PRO A 35 -8.48 16.52 -9.56
CA PRO A 35 -7.51 16.71 -8.49
C PRO A 35 -7.59 18.16 -7.98
N GLU A 36 -7.95 18.33 -6.71
CA GLU A 36 -7.66 19.58 -6.03
C GLU A 36 -6.14 19.67 -5.91
N GLY A 37 -5.51 20.80 -6.28
CA GLY A 37 -4.04 20.93 -6.22
C GLY A 37 -3.43 20.76 -4.81
N ASN A 38 -4.23 20.44 -3.79
CA ASN A 38 -3.81 20.15 -2.42
C ASN A 38 -4.67 19.01 -1.82
N LEU A 39 -4.03 18.07 -1.11
CA LEU A 39 -4.74 17.12 -0.24
C LEU A 39 -5.24 17.86 1.00
N ARG A 40 -6.52 17.74 1.32
CA ARG A 40 -7.18 18.53 2.36
C ARG A 40 -8.11 17.67 3.20
N MET A 41 -8.05 17.86 4.51
CA MET A 41 -8.97 17.23 5.45
C MET A 41 -10.39 17.76 5.29
N ARG A 42 -11.37 16.90 5.57
CA ARG A 42 -12.77 17.29 5.72
C ARG A 42 -13.00 17.80 7.14
N ASP A 43 -13.82 18.84 7.27
CA ASP A 43 -14.15 19.39 8.59
C ASP A 43 -14.90 18.36 9.44
N GLY A 44 -14.49 18.19 10.69
CA GLY A 44 -15.10 17.27 11.65
C GLY A 44 -15.03 15.77 11.31
N ALA A 45 -14.24 15.35 10.31
CA ALA A 45 -14.12 13.93 9.92
C ALA A 45 -12.65 13.45 9.94
N PRO A 46 -12.40 12.17 10.28
CA PRO A 46 -11.06 11.60 10.16
C PRO A 46 -10.63 11.56 8.70
N PHE A 47 -9.33 11.74 8.45
CA PHE A 47 -8.73 11.55 7.13
C PHE A 47 -8.32 10.08 6.98
N LYS A 48 -9.03 9.35 6.12
CA LYS A 48 -8.81 7.91 5.95
C LYS A 48 -7.84 7.63 4.82
N ILE A 49 -6.80 6.84 5.10
CA ILE A 49 -5.87 6.32 4.11
C ILE A 49 -6.12 4.81 3.99
N ALA A 50 -6.39 4.33 2.78
CA ALA A 50 -6.31 2.90 2.47
C ALA A 50 -4.90 2.58 1.95
N LEU A 51 -4.37 1.45 2.38
CA LEU A 51 -3.03 1.01 2.01
C LEU A 51 -3.12 -0.30 1.23
N PHE A 52 -2.48 -0.34 0.08
CA PHE A 52 -2.33 -1.53 -0.76
C PHE A 52 -0.86 -1.76 -1.01
N ALA A 53 -0.42 -2.99 -0.91
CA ALA A 53 0.97 -3.38 -1.01
C ALA A 53 1.02 -4.81 -1.56
N ASP A 54 2.16 -5.20 -2.15
CA ASP A 54 2.43 -6.55 -2.62
C ASP A 54 1.29 -7.09 -3.50
N LEU A 55 0.86 -6.24 -4.44
CA LEU A 55 -0.23 -6.56 -5.35
C LEU A 55 0.23 -7.47 -6.48
N HIS A 56 1.51 -7.37 -6.87
CA HIS A 56 2.17 -8.27 -7.82
C HIS A 56 1.44 -8.43 -9.17
N PHE A 57 0.85 -7.36 -9.69
CA PHE A 57 0.13 -7.43 -10.97
C PHE A 57 1.05 -7.88 -12.11
N GLY A 58 0.53 -8.73 -12.98
CA GLY A 58 1.25 -9.26 -14.14
C GLY A 58 2.13 -10.48 -13.85
N GLU A 59 2.04 -11.06 -12.65
CA GLU A 59 2.61 -12.37 -12.34
C GLU A 59 1.92 -13.49 -13.13
N ASP A 60 2.71 -14.44 -13.62
CA ASP A 60 2.37 -15.61 -14.42
C ASP A 60 1.37 -15.31 -15.54
N GLY A 61 1.53 -14.15 -16.20
CA GLY A 61 0.61 -13.65 -17.22
C GLY A 61 0.45 -14.55 -18.46
N TRP A 62 1.31 -15.55 -18.63
CA TRP A 62 1.21 -16.58 -19.68
C TRP A 62 0.36 -17.79 -19.28
N THR A 63 -0.17 -17.82 -18.06
CA THR A 63 -1.08 -18.86 -17.55
C THR A 63 -2.49 -18.31 -17.38
N GLU A 64 -3.48 -19.17 -17.11
CA GLU A 64 -4.82 -18.71 -16.69
C GLU A 64 -4.85 -18.27 -15.21
N TRP A 65 -3.84 -18.64 -14.42
CA TRP A 65 -3.83 -18.37 -12.98
C TRP A 65 -3.51 -16.90 -12.67
N GLY A 66 -2.47 -16.35 -13.29
CA GLY A 66 -1.98 -14.99 -13.07
C GLY A 66 -3.04 -13.91 -13.31
N PRO A 67 -3.59 -13.80 -14.55
CA PRO A 67 -4.65 -12.84 -14.86
C PRO A 67 -5.90 -12.99 -13.98
N ARG A 68 -6.18 -14.21 -13.49
CA ARG A 68 -7.27 -14.43 -12.54
C ARG A 68 -6.96 -13.84 -11.17
N GLN A 69 -5.71 -13.85 -10.71
CA GLN A 69 -5.32 -13.18 -9.47
C GLN A 69 -5.43 -11.66 -9.60
N ASP A 70 -4.99 -11.08 -10.72
CA ASP A 70 -5.15 -9.64 -10.97
C ASP A 70 -6.64 -9.22 -10.86
N VAL A 71 -7.56 -10.00 -11.43
CA VAL A 71 -9.01 -9.78 -11.33
C VAL A 71 -9.51 -9.92 -9.89
N ASN A 72 -9.03 -10.92 -9.15
CA ASN A 72 -9.37 -11.10 -7.74
C ASN A 72 -8.89 -9.91 -6.89
N SER A 73 -7.66 -9.45 -7.11
CA SER A 73 -7.07 -8.27 -6.45
C SER A 73 -7.87 -7.01 -6.73
N VAL A 74 -8.28 -6.78 -7.98
CA VAL A 74 -9.21 -5.70 -8.34
C VAL A 74 -10.53 -5.80 -7.55
N GLY A 75 -11.11 -7.00 -7.45
CA GLY A 75 -12.36 -7.23 -6.71
C GLY A 75 -12.25 -6.94 -5.21
N VAL A 76 -11.14 -7.35 -4.58
CA VAL A 76 -10.88 -7.07 -3.16
C VAL A 76 -10.63 -5.58 -2.94
N MET A 77 -9.75 -4.95 -3.73
CA MET A 77 -9.51 -3.50 -3.65
C MET A 77 -10.82 -2.72 -3.82
N ALA A 78 -11.62 -3.05 -4.82
CA ALA A 78 -12.94 -2.45 -5.05
C ALA A 78 -13.84 -2.56 -3.82
N THR A 79 -13.95 -3.76 -3.23
CA THR A 79 -14.78 -4.01 -2.06
C THR A 79 -14.33 -3.17 -0.86
N VAL A 80 -13.03 -3.06 -0.63
CA VAL A 80 -12.52 -2.28 0.50
C VAL A 80 -12.73 -0.78 0.28
N LEU A 81 -12.43 -0.27 -0.90
CA LEU A 81 -12.64 1.15 -1.22
C LEU A 81 -14.13 1.54 -1.12
N GLU A 82 -15.04 0.64 -1.47
CA GLU A 82 -16.50 0.86 -1.31
C GLU A 82 -16.96 0.86 0.15
N LYS A 83 -16.46 -0.08 0.96
CA LYS A 83 -16.88 -0.19 2.36
C LYS A 83 -16.30 0.91 3.22
N GLU A 84 -15.02 1.22 3.03
CA GLU A 84 -14.28 2.09 3.94
C GLU A 84 -14.30 3.56 3.53
N GLN A 85 -14.53 3.81 2.24
CA GLN A 85 -14.60 5.14 1.63
C GLN A 85 -13.42 6.03 2.07
N PRO A 86 -12.18 5.62 1.77
CA PRO A 86 -11.00 6.37 2.18
C PRO A 86 -10.90 7.70 1.42
N ASP A 87 -10.24 8.68 2.04
CA ASP A 87 -9.91 9.97 1.44
C ASP A 87 -8.69 9.90 0.51
N PHE A 88 -7.82 8.90 0.74
CA PHE A 88 -6.57 8.72 0.01
C PHE A 88 -6.16 7.24 -0.06
N VAL A 89 -5.41 6.88 -1.10
CA VAL A 89 -4.81 5.54 -1.24
C VAL A 89 -3.28 5.65 -1.28
N VAL A 90 -2.59 4.73 -0.59
CA VAL A 90 -1.16 4.54 -0.73
C VAL A 90 -0.90 3.16 -1.33
N TYR A 91 -0.17 3.12 -2.45
CA TYR A 91 0.40 1.91 -3.03
C TYR A 91 1.84 1.76 -2.53
N LEU A 92 2.10 0.79 -1.65
CA LEU A 92 3.32 0.65 -0.84
C LEU A 92 4.32 -0.35 -1.45
N GLY A 93 4.66 -0.17 -2.72
CA GLY A 93 5.61 -1.02 -3.45
C GLY A 93 5.05 -2.37 -3.86
N ASP A 94 5.80 -3.03 -4.74
CA ASP A 94 5.47 -4.31 -5.38
C ASP A 94 4.04 -4.30 -5.94
N VAL A 95 3.73 -3.21 -6.63
CA VAL A 95 2.46 -3.00 -7.33
C VAL A 95 2.40 -3.94 -8.53
N ILE A 96 3.54 -4.13 -9.21
CA ILE A 96 3.69 -5.04 -10.34
C ILE A 96 4.84 -6.02 -10.13
N THR A 97 4.81 -7.13 -10.85
CA THR A 97 5.89 -8.13 -10.85
C THR A 97 6.73 -8.00 -12.11
N ALA A 98 7.58 -6.96 -12.19
CA ALA A 98 8.32 -6.65 -13.44
C ALA A 98 9.27 -7.78 -13.87
N ASN A 99 9.83 -8.53 -12.92
CA ASN A 99 10.63 -9.72 -13.23
C ASN A 99 9.83 -10.86 -13.89
N ASN A 100 8.51 -10.74 -14.00
CA ASN A 100 7.63 -11.72 -14.64
C ASN A 100 6.87 -11.15 -15.86
N ILE A 101 7.05 -9.86 -16.16
CA ILE A 101 6.39 -9.19 -17.29
C ILE A 101 7.33 -9.20 -18.50
N MET A 102 7.00 -10.03 -19.50
CA MET A 102 7.84 -10.23 -20.69
C MET A 102 7.92 -9.02 -21.64
N ILE A 103 6.93 -8.12 -21.60
CA ILE A 103 6.80 -7.02 -22.57
C ILE A 103 7.27 -5.69 -21.98
N LYS A 104 7.84 -4.82 -22.84
CA LYS A 104 8.31 -3.49 -22.45
C LYS A 104 7.27 -2.60 -21.76
N ASN A 105 5.98 -2.87 -21.90
CA ASN A 105 4.92 -2.01 -21.38
C ASN A 105 4.30 -2.53 -20.08
N ALA A 106 5.10 -2.72 -19.03
CA ALA A 106 4.60 -3.09 -17.71
C ALA A 106 3.67 -2.03 -17.10
N SER A 107 3.67 -0.80 -17.64
CA SER A 107 2.74 0.27 -17.22
C SER A 107 1.27 -0.10 -17.40
N ILE A 108 0.92 -1.08 -18.25
CA ILE A 108 -0.48 -1.58 -18.34
C ILE A 108 -0.93 -2.26 -17.05
N TYR A 109 -0.03 -2.99 -16.39
CA TYR A 109 -0.33 -3.68 -15.13
C TYR A 109 -0.38 -2.67 -13.98
N TRP A 110 0.49 -1.66 -14.03
CA TRP A 110 0.42 -0.52 -13.12
C TRP A 110 -0.93 0.20 -13.25
N ASP A 111 -1.36 0.48 -14.48
CA ASP A 111 -2.64 1.11 -14.80
C ASP A 111 -3.83 0.29 -14.28
N GLN A 112 -3.77 -1.04 -14.44
CA GLN A 112 -4.77 -1.96 -13.93
C GLN A 112 -4.81 -1.96 -12.39
N ALA A 113 -3.66 -1.98 -11.72
CA ALA A 113 -3.54 -1.98 -10.28
C ALA A 113 -4.10 -0.71 -9.62
N VAL A 114 -3.87 0.46 -10.24
CA VAL A 114 -4.41 1.74 -9.73
C VAL A 114 -5.86 2.01 -10.14
N SER A 115 -6.39 1.22 -11.08
CA SER A 115 -7.74 1.42 -11.63
C SER A 115 -8.85 1.45 -10.58
N PRO A 116 -8.86 0.66 -9.49
CA PRO A 116 -9.96 0.69 -8.51
C PRO A 116 -10.10 2.04 -7.79
N ALA A 117 -8.98 2.71 -7.48
CA ALA A 117 -8.97 4.05 -6.90
C ALA A 117 -9.39 5.10 -7.94
N ARG A 118 -8.82 5.00 -9.16
CA ARG A 118 -9.11 5.90 -10.27
C ARG A 118 -10.58 5.95 -10.63
N VAL A 119 -11.24 4.81 -10.85
CA VAL A 119 -12.66 4.77 -11.24
C VAL A 119 -13.59 5.27 -10.13
N ARG A 120 -13.12 5.32 -8.88
CA ARG A 120 -13.85 5.85 -7.71
C ARG A 120 -13.52 7.31 -7.42
N GLY A 121 -12.65 7.95 -8.20
CA GLY A 121 -12.24 9.33 -7.95
C GLY A 121 -11.47 9.51 -6.64
N ILE A 122 -10.85 8.45 -6.11
CA ILE A 122 -10.08 8.51 -4.87
C ILE A 122 -8.62 8.83 -5.25
N PRO A 123 -8.05 9.92 -4.75
CA PRO A 123 -6.65 10.27 -5.04
C PRO A 123 -5.68 9.28 -4.38
N TRP A 124 -4.49 9.12 -4.96
CA TRP A 124 -3.50 8.17 -4.45
C TRP A 124 -2.06 8.66 -4.58
N SER A 125 -1.14 7.94 -3.94
CA SER A 125 0.30 8.00 -4.18
C SER A 125 0.91 6.61 -4.21
N SER A 126 2.07 6.48 -4.83
CA SER A 126 2.82 5.23 -4.94
C SER A 126 4.29 5.39 -4.54
N VAL A 127 4.83 4.35 -3.92
CA VAL A 127 6.28 4.18 -3.72
C VAL A 127 6.68 2.85 -4.35
N PHE A 128 7.90 2.77 -4.88
CA PHE A 128 8.40 1.55 -5.51
C PHE A 128 8.88 0.51 -4.50
N GLY A 129 8.62 -0.75 -4.82
CA GLY A 129 9.20 -1.94 -4.22
C GLY A 129 10.22 -2.63 -5.12
N ASN A 130 10.87 -3.69 -4.63
CA ASN A 130 11.95 -4.36 -5.35
C ASN A 130 11.47 -5.06 -6.63
N HIS A 131 10.21 -5.47 -6.73
CA HIS A 131 9.69 -6.12 -7.94
C HIS A 131 9.28 -5.15 -9.04
N ASP A 132 9.05 -3.87 -8.75
CA ASP A 132 8.44 -2.94 -9.69
C ASP A 132 9.29 -2.62 -10.92
N ASP A 133 10.61 -2.79 -10.86
CA ASP A 133 11.52 -2.72 -12.02
C ASP A 133 12.59 -3.82 -12.03
N ALA A 134 12.29 -4.93 -11.37
CA ALA A 134 13.20 -6.07 -11.34
C ALA A 134 13.49 -6.60 -12.76
N PRO A 135 14.74 -7.00 -13.05
CA PRO A 135 15.07 -7.64 -14.32
C PRO A 135 14.23 -8.90 -14.54
N PHE A 136 13.82 -9.13 -15.79
CA PHE A 136 13.06 -10.32 -16.14
C PHE A 136 13.80 -11.61 -15.74
N GLU A 137 13.12 -12.46 -14.99
CA GLU A 137 13.59 -13.78 -14.59
C GLU A 137 13.16 -14.81 -15.63
N TRP A 138 14.14 -15.49 -16.23
CA TRP A 138 13.89 -16.48 -17.26
C TRP A 138 13.52 -17.83 -16.65
N PRO A 139 12.28 -18.33 -16.82
CA PRO A 139 11.90 -19.63 -16.28
C PRO A 139 12.66 -20.73 -17.02
N MET A 140 13.40 -21.56 -16.29
CA MET A 140 14.25 -22.61 -16.89
C MET A 140 13.42 -23.60 -17.73
N GLU A 141 12.16 -23.80 -17.34
CA GLU A 141 11.19 -24.64 -18.03
C GLU A 141 10.94 -24.20 -19.48
N TRP A 142 11.05 -22.91 -19.79
CA TRP A 142 10.85 -22.39 -21.15
C TRP A 142 11.93 -22.84 -22.14
N PHE A 143 13.07 -23.32 -21.64
CA PHE A 143 14.14 -23.91 -22.45
C PHE A 143 14.02 -25.43 -22.57
N SER A 144 12.86 -26.00 -22.20
CA SER A 144 12.49 -27.40 -22.41
C SER A 144 11.56 -27.57 -23.62
N GLU A 145 10.88 -28.72 -23.74
CA GLU A 145 9.93 -29.00 -24.83
C GLU A 145 8.70 -28.07 -24.83
N THR A 146 8.38 -27.42 -23.71
CA THR A 146 7.27 -26.46 -23.62
C THR A 146 7.53 -25.18 -24.41
N GLY A 147 8.81 -24.78 -24.55
CA GLY A 147 9.23 -23.56 -25.24
C GLY A 147 8.83 -22.27 -24.50
N ILE A 148 9.26 -21.13 -25.07
CA ILE A 148 8.86 -19.80 -24.59
C ILE A 148 7.40 -19.55 -24.98
N PRO A 149 6.50 -19.17 -24.05
CA PRO A 149 5.12 -18.83 -24.35
C PRO A 149 4.99 -17.75 -25.42
N GLN A 150 3.88 -17.74 -26.16
CA GLN A 150 3.66 -16.72 -27.18
C GLN A 150 3.51 -15.34 -26.55
N LEU A 151 4.36 -14.40 -27.00
CA LEU A 151 4.27 -12.99 -26.67
C LEU A 151 3.05 -12.36 -27.32
N HIS A 152 2.15 -11.82 -26.51
CA HIS A 152 1.04 -11.01 -26.97
C HIS A 152 1.40 -9.54 -26.80
N CYS A 153 1.91 -8.93 -27.86
CA CYS A 153 2.27 -7.52 -27.88
C CYS A 153 1.02 -6.70 -28.24
N PRO A 154 0.66 -5.63 -27.49
CA PRO A 154 -0.46 -4.78 -27.88
C PRO A 154 -0.18 -4.14 -29.24
N ALA A 155 -1.12 -4.27 -30.17
CA ALA A 155 -0.98 -3.71 -31.51
C ALA A 155 -0.95 -2.18 -31.44
N THR A 156 0.14 -1.55 -31.89
CA THR A 156 0.17 -0.10 -32.05
C THR A 156 -0.65 0.31 -33.28
N ASN A 157 -1.59 1.24 -33.10
CA ASN A 157 -2.31 1.91 -34.19
C ASN A 157 -1.38 2.91 -34.92
N ALA A 158 -0.15 2.52 -35.24
CA ALA A 158 0.83 3.36 -35.91
C ALA A 158 1.08 2.85 -37.33
N SER A 159 0.60 3.61 -38.31
CA SER A 159 0.83 3.41 -39.73
C SER A 159 2.25 3.83 -40.16
N PHE A 160 3.30 3.31 -39.51
CA PHE A 160 4.67 3.53 -39.94
C PHE A 160 5.50 2.25 -39.88
N SER A 161 6.11 1.95 -41.01
CA SER A 161 6.90 0.79 -41.32
C SER A 161 8.19 0.70 -40.49
N GLY A 162 8.39 -0.44 -39.83
CA GLY A 162 9.71 -1.03 -39.62
C GLY A 162 10.29 -0.98 -38.21
N GLY A 163 10.02 -2.03 -37.42
CA GLY A 163 10.99 -2.60 -36.48
C GLY A 163 10.93 -2.14 -35.02
N GLU A 164 10.75 -3.13 -34.13
CA GLU A 164 11.03 -3.11 -32.68
C GLU A 164 10.05 -2.40 -31.74
N GLU A 165 8.90 -3.01 -31.45
CA GLU A 165 8.05 -2.57 -30.33
C GLU A 165 7.60 -3.68 -29.37
N CYS A 166 8.26 -4.84 -29.45
CA CYS A 166 8.14 -5.91 -28.45
C CYS A 166 9.54 -6.39 -28.10
N SER A 167 10.21 -5.65 -27.21
CA SER A 167 11.49 -6.05 -26.64
C SER A 167 11.27 -6.58 -25.23
N PHE A 168 12.06 -7.59 -24.85
CA PHE A 168 12.15 -8.13 -23.48
C PHE A 168 12.78 -7.15 -22.48
N ARG A 169 12.86 -5.87 -22.83
CA ARG A 169 13.43 -4.84 -21.99
C ARG A 169 12.31 -4.34 -21.09
N GLY A 170 12.32 -4.74 -19.82
CA GLY A 170 11.33 -4.31 -18.82
C GLY A 170 11.21 -2.79 -18.70
N THR A 171 10.15 -2.33 -18.03
CA THR A 171 9.90 -0.90 -17.78
C THR A 171 10.73 -0.44 -16.57
N THR A 172 11.44 0.69 -16.72
CA THR A 172 12.21 1.26 -15.60
C THR A 172 11.31 2.02 -14.62
N ARG A 173 11.73 2.17 -13.35
CA ARG A 173 11.05 3.03 -12.36
C ARG A 173 10.77 4.45 -12.87
N LEU A 174 11.71 5.04 -13.61
CA LEU A 174 11.54 6.37 -14.20
C LEU A 174 10.42 6.39 -15.26
N GLU A 175 10.34 5.36 -16.10
CA GLU A 175 9.25 5.23 -17.09
C GLU A 175 7.89 4.97 -16.41
N LEU A 176 7.85 4.16 -15.34
CA LEU A 176 6.65 3.93 -14.55
C LEU A 176 6.15 5.20 -13.86
N MET A 177 7.03 5.92 -13.16
CA MET A 177 6.69 7.17 -12.48
C MET A 177 6.21 8.23 -13.48
N LYS A 178 6.90 8.34 -14.63
CA LYS A 178 6.47 9.24 -15.71
C LYS A 178 5.08 8.88 -16.21
N SER A 179 4.81 7.59 -16.44
CA SER A 179 3.49 7.12 -16.87
C SER A 179 2.42 7.43 -15.83
N GLU A 180 2.70 7.22 -14.55
CA GLU A 180 1.78 7.55 -13.47
C GLU A 180 1.43 9.05 -13.46
N ILE A 181 2.44 9.92 -13.44
CA ILE A 181 2.27 11.38 -13.39
C ILE A 181 1.53 11.91 -14.63
N GLU A 182 1.92 11.46 -15.83
CA GLU A 182 1.39 12.01 -17.09
C GLU A 182 -0.03 11.50 -17.40
N GLN A 183 -0.35 10.26 -17.01
CA GLN A 183 -1.61 9.62 -17.41
C GLN A 183 -2.68 9.66 -16.31
N ASN A 184 -2.30 9.91 -15.04
CA ASN A 184 -3.23 9.86 -13.92
C ASN A 184 -3.33 11.19 -13.19
N THR A 185 -4.34 11.98 -13.57
CA THR A 185 -4.62 13.27 -12.92
C THR A 185 -4.91 13.17 -11.42
N LEU A 186 -5.38 12.02 -10.91
CA LEU A 186 -5.67 11.80 -9.50
C LEU A 186 -4.45 11.34 -8.67
N SER A 187 -3.31 11.04 -9.31
CA SER A 187 -2.08 10.69 -8.61
C SER A 187 -1.41 11.93 -8.03
N TYR A 188 -0.93 11.82 -6.79
CA TYR A 188 -0.07 12.76 -6.11
C TYR A 188 1.40 12.31 -6.09
N SER A 189 1.72 11.20 -6.76
CA SER A 189 3.09 10.74 -6.91
C SER A 189 3.91 11.78 -7.68
N THR A 190 5.17 11.95 -7.29
CA THR A 190 6.09 12.88 -7.95
C THR A 190 7.49 12.30 -8.02
N ASP A 191 8.27 12.74 -9.00
CA ASP A 191 9.70 12.46 -9.03
C ASP A 191 10.39 13.06 -7.81
N GLY A 192 11.25 12.26 -7.18
CA GLY A 192 12.15 12.74 -6.16
C GLY A 192 13.28 13.62 -6.69
N PRO A 193 13.99 14.33 -5.81
CA PRO A 193 15.15 15.13 -6.20
C PRO A 193 16.21 14.31 -6.94
N ARG A 194 16.74 14.83 -8.05
CA ARG A 194 17.74 14.13 -8.89
C ARG A 194 19.03 13.74 -8.16
N ASN A 195 19.37 14.44 -7.07
CA ASN A 195 20.53 14.08 -6.25
C ASN A 195 20.31 12.82 -5.39
N LEU A 196 19.10 12.24 -5.39
CA LEU A 196 18.79 10.95 -4.76
C LEU A 196 18.84 9.77 -5.73
N TRP A 197 19.10 10.01 -7.02
CA TRP A 197 19.18 8.96 -8.02
C TRP A 197 20.24 7.90 -7.64
N PRO A 198 19.98 6.61 -7.92
CA PRO A 198 18.93 6.07 -8.81
C PRO A 198 17.52 5.97 -8.21
N SER A 199 17.35 6.35 -6.94
CA SER A 199 16.08 6.32 -6.23
C SER A 199 15.07 7.35 -6.78
N ILE A 200 13.83 6.93 -7.08
CA ILE A 200 12.85 7.75 -7.82
C ILE A 200 11.71 8.25 -6.94
N SER A 201 10.94 7.38 -6.29
CA SER A 201 9.73 7.75 -5.52
C SER A 201 10.07 8.29 -4.12
N ASN A 202 10.79 9.41 -4.06
CA ASN A 202 11.18 10.11 -2.83
C ASN A 202 10.55 11.49 -2.74
N TYR A 203 9.48 11.64 -1.99
CA TYR A 203 8.76 12.92 -1.92
C TYR A 203 7.98 13.05 -0.63
N VAL A 204 7.42 14.24 -0.40
CA VAL A 204 6.60 14.54 0.76
C VAL A 204 5.30 15.17 0.31
N LEU A 205 4.18 14.66 0.82
CA LEU A 205 2.86 15.22 0.60
C LEU A 205 2.39 15.95 1.86
N LYS A 206 1.75 17.09 1.65
CA LYS A 206 1.12 17.88 2.71
C LYS A 206 -0.39 17.62 2.69
N VAL A 207 -0.94 17.21 3.84
CA VAL A 207 -2.38 17.21 4.07
C VAL A 207 -2.72 18.49 4.82
N SER A 208 -3.54 19.34 4.19
CA SER A 208 -3.90 20.66 4.69
C SER A 208 -5.16 20.65 5.55
N SER A 209 -5.32 21.71 6.36
CA SER A 209 -6.48 21.89 7.21
C SER A 209 -7.75 22.13 6.38
N PRO A 210 -8.94 21.86 6.93
CA PRO A 210 -10.19 22.09 6.22
C PRO A 210 -10.42 23.55 5.85
N ASN A 211 -9.76 24.53 6.48
CA ASN A 211 -10.06 25.95 6.24
C ASN A 211 -8.87 26.72 5.65
N ASP A 212 -7.66 26.16 5.68
CA ASP A 212 -6.46 26.81 5.15
C ASP A 212 -5.56 25.81 4.40
N SER A 213 -5.42 26.02 3.09
CA SER A 213 -4.51 25.25 2.23
C SER A 213 -3.01 25.42 2.59
N GLN A 214 -2.66 26.48 3.32
CA GLN A 214 -1.28 26.72 3.76
C GLN A 214 -0.96 26.00 5.06
N GLU A 215 -1.95 25.80 5.93
CA GLU A 215 -1.80 25.11 7.20
C GLU A 215 -1.69 23.59 7.00
N ALA A 216 -0.54 23.02 7.34
CA ALA A 216 -0.31 21.57 7.32
C ALA A 216 -0.86 20.92 8.60
N VAL A 217 -1.61 19.83 8.44
CA VAL A 217 -2.09 19.00 9.56
C VAL A 217 -1.28 17.70 9.66
N VAL A 218 -0.84 17.15 8.52
CA VAL A 218 0.03 15.97 8.45
C VAL A 218 0.99 16.11 7.27
N TYR A 219 2.23 15.65 7.44
CA TYR A 219 3.13 15.38 6.33
C TYR A 219 3.30 13.87 6.12
N MET A 220 3.17 13.41 4.88
CA MET A 220 3.38 12.03 4.46
C MET A 220 4.67 11.95 3.66
N TYR A 221 5.69 11.26 4.17
CA TYR A 221 6.95 11.06 3.47
C TYR A 221 6.98 9.69 2.80
N PHE A 222 7.40 9.67 1.54
CA PHE A 222 7.57 8.46 0.74
C PHE A 222 9.06 8.29 0.46
N PHE A 223 9.60 7.11 0.77
CA PHE A 223 10.98 6.76 0.49
C PHE A 223 11.03 5.56 -0.42
N ASP A 224 11.74 5.72 -1.52
CA ASP A 224 12.09 4.59 -2.37
C ASP A 224 13.23 3.80 -1.71
N SER A 225 12.87 2.65 -1.13
CA SER A 225 13.79 1.74 -0.42
C SER A 225 14.67 0.89 -1.34
N GLY A 226 14.59 1.09 -2.66
CA GLY A 226 15.41 0.36 -3.63
C GLY A 226 14.96 -1.05 -3.94
N GLY A 227 15.91 -1.88 -4.36
CA GLY A 227 15.65 -3.16 -5.00
C GLY A 227 15.45 -3.07 -6.51
N GLY A 228 15.18 -4.22 -7.12
CA GLY A 228 14.98 -4.34 -8.56
C GLY A 228 16.24 -4.02 -9.35
N SER A 229 16.32 -2.82 -9.92
CA SER A 229 17.49 -2.38 -10.71
C SER A 229 18.67 -1.87 -9.89
N TYR A 230 18.53 -1.70 -8.57
CA TYR A 230 19.61 -1.25 -7.67
C TYR A 230 19.46 -1.82 -6.24
N PRO A 231 20.44 -1.66 -5.33
CA PRO A 231 20.40 -2.30 -4.01
C PRO A 231 19.17 -1.95 -3.16
N GLU A 232 18.73 -2.89 -2.33
CA GLU A 232 17.63 -2.73 -1.37
C GLU A 232 18.10 -1.92 -0.15
N VAL A 233 18.14 -0.59 -0.29
CA VAL A 233 18.65 0.30 0.75
C VAL A 233 18.00 1.68 0.71
N ILE A 234 17.62 2.20 1.87
CA ILE A 234 17.43 3.65 2.05
C ILE A 234 18.81 4.26 2.28
N SER A 235 19.32 4.99 1.29
CA SER A 235 20.69 5.50 1.30
C SER A 235 20.93 6.60 2.35
N SER A 236 22.18 6.79 2.76
CA SER A 236 22.56 7.90 3.66
C SER A 236 22.27 9.29 3.06
N VAL A 237 22.16 9.41 1.74
CA VAL A 237 21.77 10.66 1.06
C VAL A 237 20.26 10.92 1.21
N GLN A 238 19.42 9.88 1.10
CA GLN A 238 17.98 9.99 1.41
C GLN A 238 17.75 10.34 2.88
N VAL A 239 18.53 9.75 3.80
CA VAL A 239 18.46 10.10 5.23
C VAL A 239 18.79 11.59 5.46
N LYS A 240 19.86 12.11 4.84
CA LYS A 240 20.21 13.54 4.91
C LYS A 240 19.13 14.42 4.29
N TRP A 241 18.56 14.01 3.17
CA TRP A 241 17.46 14.73 2.53
C TRP A 241 16.25 14.82 3.46
N PHE A 242 15.86 13.73 4.12
CA PHE A 242 14.77 13.75 5.09
C PHE A 242 15.05 14.70 6.25
N GLN A 243 16.26 14.66 6.84
CA GLN A 243 16.63 15.58 7.92
C GLN A 243 16.53 17.04 7.48
N GLN A 244 17.04 17.37 6.29
CA GLN A 244 16.99 18.72 5.74
C GLN A 244 15.56 19.16 5.43
N LYS A 245 14.81 18.33 4.69
CA LYS A 245 13.44 18.64 4.26
C LYS A 245 12.51 18.76 5.46
N SER A 246 12.62 17.86 6.44
CA SER A 246 11.78 17.89 7.63
C SER A 246 12.10 19.07 8.55
N GLN A 247 13.37 19.50 8.63
CA GLN A 247 13.75 20.75 9.30
C GLN A 247 13.27 21.99 8.55
N GLU A 248 13.25 21.96 7.21
CA GLU A 248 12.78 23.06 6.36
C GLU A 248 11.28 23.30 6.52
N ILE A 249 10.45 22.24 6.46
CA ILE A 249 8.99 22.37 6.40
C ILE A 249 8.29 22.18 7.76
N ASN A 250 9.00 21.62 8.74
CA ASN A 250 8.48 21.35 10.08
C ASN A 250 9.61 21.47 11.14
N PRO A 251 10.23 22.66 11.26
CA PRO A 251 11.44 22.89 12.08
C PRO A 251 11.23 22.58 13.57
N ASP A 252 10.03 22.84 14.07
CA ASP A 252 9.67 22.66 15.48
C ASP A 252 9.05 21.29 15.76
N SER A 253 8.97 20.39 14.76
CA SER A 253 8.34 19.07 14.87
C SER A 253 6.90 19.13 15.42
N ARG A 254 6.14 20.17 15.06
CA ARG A 254 4.77 20.39 15.56
C ARG A 254 3.72 19.61 14.78
N VAL A 255 3.92 19.50 13.47
CA VAL A 255 3.00 18.78 12.58
C VAL A 255 3.35 17.30 12.62
N PRO A 256 2.40 16.38 12.87
CA PRO A 256 2.60 14.95 12.75
C PRO A 256 3.11 14.52 11.38
N GLU A 257 3.96 13.49 11.38
CA GLU A 257 4.58 12.94 10.17
C GLU A 257 4.35 11.43 10.12
N ILE A 258 3.96 10.95 8.94
CA ILE A 258 3.77 9.53 8.63
C ILE A 258 4.76 9.18 7.52
N ILE A 259 5.41 8.04 7.66
CA ILE A 259 6.49 7.63 6.76
C ILE A 259 6.10 6.33 6.05
N PHE A 260 6.35 6.26 4.74
CA PHE A 260 6.02 5.14 3.88
C PHE A 260 7.25 4.71 3.09
N TRP A 261 7.56 3.42 3.10
CA TRP A 261 8.47 2.78 2.15
C TRP A 261 8.13 1.30 2.03
N HIS A 262 8.73 0.60 1.07
CA HIS A 262 8.43 -0.81 0.86
C HIS A 262 9.32 -1.70 1.76
N ILE A 263 10.61 -1.80 1.48
CA ILE A 263 11.51 -2.82 2.08
C ILE A 263 11.89 -2.47 3.53
N PRO A 264 11.62 -3.37 4.51
CA PRO A 264 11.82 -3.08 5.92
C PRO A 264 13.29 -3.10 6.32
N SER A 265 13.55 -2.59 7.52
CA SER A 265 14.90 -2.56 8.11
C SER A 265 15.43 -3.97 8.41
N GLN A 266 16.74 -4.13 8.49
CA GLN A 266 17.40 -5.39 8.88
C GLN A 266 16.97 -5.91 10.26
N ALA A 267 16.47 -5.03 11.13
CA ALA A 267 15.93 -5.45 12.41
C ALA A 267 14.76 -6.44 12.25
N TYR A 268 13.99 -6.33 11.16
CA TYR A 268 12.88 -7.24 10.86
C TYR A 268 13.33 -8.68 10.69
N LYS A 269 14.52 -8.94 10.10
CA LYS A 269 15.11 -10.30 10.02
C LYS A 269 15.31 -10.97 11.38
N LYS A 270 15.50 -10.18 12.45
CA LYS A 270 15.75 -10.70 13.80
C LYS A 270 14.45 -10.94 14.59
N VAL A 271 13.44 -10.10 14.38
CA VAL A 271 12.16 -10.19 15.10
C VAL A 271 11.17 -11.09 14.38
N ALA A 272 11.38 -11.30 13.08
CA ALA A 272 10.67 -12.29 12.28
C ALA A 272 11.09 -13.73 12.67
N SER A 273 10.58 -14.21 13.81
CA SER A 273 10.77 -15.59 14.24
C SER A 273 10.09 -16.64 13.34
N LYS A 274 10.81 -17.69 12.95
CA LYS A 274 10.30 -18.89 12.26
C LYS A 274 9.44 -19.82 13.14
N PHE A 275 8.65 -19.29 14.06
CA PHE A 275 7.80 -20.13 14.92
C PHE A 275 6.58 -20.63 14.14
N TYR A 276 6.36 -21.94 14.19
CA TYR A 276 5.16 -22.63 13.73
C TYR A 276 3.91 -21.99 14.36
N VAL A 277 3.05 -21.37 13.54
CA VAL A 277 1.75 -20.84 13.98
C VAL A 277 0.62 -21.41 13.11
N GLN A 278 -0.54 -21.56 13.76
CA GLN A 278 -1.73 -22.32 13.35
C GLN A 278 -2.26 -22.03 11.92
N LYS A 279 -2.90 -23.06 11.35
CA LYS A 279 -3.54 -23.19 10.02
C LYS A 279 -4.62 -22.16 9.64
N HIS A 280 -4.67 -20.97 10.26
CA HIS A 280 -5.68 -19.96 9.99
C HIS A 280 -5.22 -18.84 9.06
N CYS A 281 -3.94 -18.83 8.66
CA CYS A 281 -3.49 -17.98 7.57
C CYS A 281 -3.61 -18.72 6.22
N VAL A 282 -4.05 -18.00 5.18
CA VAL A 282 -4.28 -18.52 3.82
C VAL A 282 -3.35 -17.81 2.85
N GLY A 283 -2.44 -18.54 2.20
CA GLY A 283 -1.46 -17.99 1.23
C GLY A 283 -0.05 -18.58 1.42
N SER A 284 0.90 -18.21 0.54
CA SER A 284 2.30 -18.67 0.55
C SER A 284 3.15 -18.05 1.67
N ILE A 285 2.53 -17.31 2.60
CA ILE A 285 3.19 -16.61 3.72
C ILE A 285 4.13 -17.53 4.54
N PHE A 286 3.92 -18.84 4.51
CA PHE A 286 4.73 -19.84 5.22
C PHE A 286 5.97 -20.33 4.46
N LEU A 287 6.19 -19.89 3.21
CA LEU A 287 7.21 -20.42 2.30
C LEU A 287 8.33 -19.40 1.99
N GLU A 288 8.17 -18.15 2.39
CA GLU A 288 9.06 -17.05 2.02
C GLU A 288 9.84 -16.51 3.22
N ASP A 289 11.14 -16.31 3.02
CA ASP A 289 12.04 -15.68 3.99
C ASP A 289 11.87 -14.15 3.95
N VAL A 290 12.33 -13.49 5.02
CA VAL A 290 12.24 -12.04 5.17
C VAL A 290 13.08 -11.31 4.11
N ALA A 291 12.45 -10.62 3.15
CA ALA A 291 13.15 -9.59 2.37
C ALA A 291 13.29 -8.32 3.23
N ALA A 292 14.51 -7.96 3.57
CA ALA A 292 14.79 -6.73 4.30
C ALA A 292 16.08 -6.12 3.75
N GLN A 293 16.22 -4.81 3.94
CA GLN A 293 17.30 -4.02 3.35
C GLN A 293 18.68 -4.69 3.48
N GLU A 294 19.50 -4.53 2.46
CA GLU A 294 20.86 -5.06 2.40
C GLU A 294 21.79 -4.39 3.42
N ALA A 295 21.49 -3.17 3.83
CA ALA A 295 22.26 -2.43 4.83
C ALA A 295 21.43 -1.36 5.56
N GLU A 296 21.82 -1.05 6.80
CA GLU A 296 21.28 0.06 7.58
C GLU A 296 22.12 1.33 7.38
N MET A 297 21.53 2.37 6.80
CA MET A 297 22.21 3.66 6.59
C MET A 297 21.76 4.76 7.57
N GLY A 298 21.04 4.38 8.63
CA GLY A 298 20.73 5.26 9.76
C GLY A 298 19.36 5.93 9.72
N ILE A 299 18.46 5.56 8.79
CA ILE A 299 17.11 6.11 8.74
C ILE A 299 16.36 5.89 10.06
N MET A 300 16.39 4.67 10.61
CA MET A 300 15.71 4.33 11.86
C MET A 300 16.17 5.21 13.04
N LYS A 301 17.47 5.52 13.11
CA LYS A 301 18.03 6.40 14.14
C LYS A 301 17.51 7.82 14.01
N VAL A 302 17.35 8.32 12.79
CA VAL A 302 16.81 9.66 12.55
C VAL A 302 15.33 9.74 12.90
N LEU A 303 14.56 8.69 12.57
CA LEU A 303 13.13 8.62 12.92
C LEU A 303 12.92 8.56 14.43
N GLU A 304 13.69 7.74 15.15
CA GLU A 304 13.63 7.64 16.62
C GLU A 304 13.88 8.99 17.30
N GLN A 305 14.75 9.82 16.72
CA GLN A 305 15.09 11.14 17.26
C GLN A 305 14.09 12.24 16.89
N ARG A 306 13.09 11.95 16.05
CA ARG A 306 12.15 12.95 15.53
C ARG A 306 10.74 12.73 16.10
N PRO A 307 10.34 13.46 17.15
CA PRO A 307 9.10 13.19 17.88
C PRO A 307 7.81 13.45 17.08
N SER A 308 7.89 14.18 15.97
CA SER A 308 6.77 14.37 15.03
C SER A 308 6.43 13.12 14.24
N VAL A 309 7.36 12.18 14.07
CA VAL A 309 7.10 10.90 13.39
C VAL A 309 6.17 10.07 14.28
N LYS A 310 4.94 9.82 13.81
CA LYS A 310 3.91 9.10 14.56
C LYS A 310 3.71 7.67 14.08
N ALA A 311 3.98 7.43 12.81
CA ALA A 311 3.87 6.11 12.21
C ALA A 311 4.91 5.95 11.11
N THR A 312 5.37 4.72 10.95
CA THR A 312 6.17 4.30 9.81
C THR A 312 5.57 3.01 9.30
N THR A 313 5.16 3.02 8.04
CA THR A 313 4.58 1.87 7.38
C THR A 313 5.56 1.35 6.36
N MET A 314 5.82 0.06 6.47
CA MET A 314 6.66 -0.74 5.60
C MET A 314 5.85 -1.99 5.27
N ASP A 315 5.93 -2.48 4.04
CA ASP A 315 5.48 -3.85 3.81
C ASP A 315 6.64 -4.81 3.99
N TRP A 316 6.32 -6.06 4.22
CA TRP A 316 7.31 -7.08 4.37
C TRP A 316 6.84 -8.38 3.71
N THR A 317 7.59 -8.83 2.70
CA THR A 317 7.49 -10.20 2.17
C THR A 317 8.08 -11.20 3.16
N GLY A 318 7.21 -11.86 3.94
CA GLY A 318 7.52 -13.09 4.68
C GLY A 318 6.70 -13.26 5.97
N ALA A 319 6.73 -14.46 6.57
CA ALA A 319 5.93 -14.79 7.76
C ALA A 319 6.54 -14.28 9.06
N VAL A 320 5.87 -13.32 9.72
CA VAL A 320 5.84 -13.11 11.17
C VAL A 320 4.79 -12.12 11.59
N HIS A 321 4.02 -12.55 12.57
CA HIS A 321 3.25 -11.71 13.45
C HIS A 321 4.07 -11.46 14.73
N THR A 322 4.72 -10.30 14.89
CA THR A 322 4.99 -9.79 16.24
C THR A 322 3.75 -9.03 16.69
N ARG A 323 3.27 -9.34 17.91
CA ARG A 323 2.18 -8.63 18.62
C ARG A 323 2.59 -7.20 19.03
N SER A 324 3.22 -6.45 18.13
CA SER A 324 3.68 -5.09 18.34
C SER A 324 3.06 -4.21 17.26
N SER A 325 1.81 -3.78 17.48
CA SER A 325 1.10 -2.67 16.79
C SER A 325 1.45 -2.40 15.32
N GLY A 326 1.57 -3.44 14.51
CA GLY A 326 1.79 -3.40 13.07
C GLY A 326 0.97 -4.51 12.47
N TYR A 327 -0.13 -4.16 11.81
CA TYR A 327 -1.03 -5.12 11.21
C TYR A 327 -0.43 -5.61 9.89
N ALA A 328 0.05 -6.85 9.86
CA ALA A 328 0.30 -7.60 8.63
C ALA A 328 -0.51 -8.90 8.72
N LEU A 329 -1.49 -9.07 7.82
CA LEU A 329 -2.18 -10.36 7.62
C LEU A 329 -2.86 -10.41 6.23
N LEU A 330 -2.27 -11.18 5.31
CA LEU A 330 -2.85 -11.93 4.17
C LEU A 330 -3.65 -11.18 3.09
N VAL A 331 -3.29 -11.40 1.83
CA VAL A 331 -4.10 -11.11 0.62
C VAL A 331 -4.72 -9.71 0.70
N ILE A 332 -3.92 -8.69 0.40
CA ILE A 332 -4.32 -7.29 0.56
C ILE A 332 -4.73 -6.98 2.02
N PRO A 333 -3.76 -6.82 2.94
CA PRO A 333 -4.06 -6.14 4.20
C PRO A 333 -4.28 -4.65 3.90
N VAL A 334 -5.54 -4.29 3.66
CA VAL A 334 -5.92 -2.88 3.80
C VAL A 334 -5.76 -2.51 5.25
N THR A 335 -4.82 -1.62 5.53
CA THR A 335 -4.90 -0.82 6.75
C THR A 335 -6.13 0.06 6.60
N VAL A 336 -7.24 -0.38 7.18
CA VAL A 336 -8.44 0.42 7.32
C VAL A 336 -8.30 1.22 8.59
N GLY A 337 -8.01 2.51 8.43
CA GLY A 337 -8.16 3.52 9.48
C GLY A 337 -6.96 3.66 10.40
N MET A 338 -6.07 4.61 10.10
CA MET A 338 -5.58 5.48 11.16
C MET A 338 -6.71 6.47 11.48
N GLU A 339 -7.65 6.09 12.36
CA GLU A 339 -8.56 7.06 12.97
C GLU A 339 -7.80 7.81 14.07
N THR A 340 -7.07 8.86 13.70
CA THR A 340 -6.53 9.77 14.72
C THR A 340 -7.68 10.65 15.23
N GLY A 341 -8.41 10.16 16.22
CA GLY A 341 -9.41 10.93 16.95
C GLY A 341 -8.75 12.02 17.79
N GLN A 342 -9.45 13.14 17.96
CA GLN A 342 -9.01 14.25 18.82
C GLN A 342 -8.80 13.79 20.29
N GLU A 343 -9.42 12.69 20.70
CA GLU A 343 -9.26 12.06 22.02
C GLU A 343 -7.94 11.27 22.18
N GLU A 344 -7.40 10.68 21.11
CA GLU A 344 -6.07 10.03 21.14
C GLU A 344 -4.94 11.07 21.30
N LEU A 345 -5.11 12.26 20.72
CA LEU A 345 -4.20 13.40 20.91
C LEU A 345 -4.10 13.86 22.38
N GLU A 346 -5.19 13.77 23.14
CA GLU A 346 -5.20 14.08 24.59
C GLU A 346 -4.57 12.95 25.42
N PHE A 347 -4.77 11.68 25.02
CA PHE A 347 -4.10 10.54 25.65
C PHE A 347 -2.57 10.65 25.53
N TRP A 348 -2.04 10.97 24.34
CA TRP A 348 -0.60 11.17 24.14
C TRP A 348 -0.03 12.40 24.88
N LYS A 349 -0.84 13.45 25.12
CA LYS A 349 -0.45 14.56 26.02
C LYS A 349 -0.28 14.10 27.47
N SER A 350 -1.13 13.17 27.95
CA SER A 350 -1.07 12.68 29.33
C SER A 350 0.20 11.86 29.64
N ILE A 351 0.78 11.19 28.63
CA ILE A 351 2.01 10.38 28.76
C ILE A 351 3.26 11.26 28.91
N THR A 352 3.17 12.56 28.61
CA THR A 352 4.28 13.51 28.78
C THR A 352 4.40 14.09 30.21
N SER A 353 3.53 13.69 31.14
CA SER A 353 3.57 14.14 32.54
C SER A 353 4.38 13.18 33.42
N PRO A 354 5.50 13.59 34.08
CA PRO A 354 6.41 12.67 34.79
C PRO A 354 5.90 12.09 36.11
N SER A 355 4.60 12.11 36.38
CA SER A 355 4.06 11.61 37.64
C SER A 355 2.78 10.84 37.40
N LEU A 356 2.86 9.51 37.39
CA LEU A 356 1.95 8.63 38.14
C LEU A 356 2.47 7.19 38.13
N SER A 357 2.84 6.77 39.34
CA SER A 357 3.20 5.42 39.74
C SER A 357 2.03 4.46 39.64
N SER A 358 2.33 3.23 39.20
CA SER A 358 1.67 1.95 39.57
C SER A 358 0.23 2.03 40.11
N HIS A 359 -0.76 1.72 39.27
CA HIS A 359 -1.89 0.87 39.63
C HIS A 359 -2.52 0.28 38.37
N GLY A 360 -2.75 -1.03 38.40
CA GLY A 360 -3.26 -1.79 37.26
C GLY A 360 -4.73 -1.51 36.96
N LEU A 361 -5.10 -1.64 35.70
CA LEU A 361 -6.44 -1.97 35.25
C LEU A 361 -6.31 -2.83 33.99
N GLY A 362 -6.76 -4.08 34.13
CA GLY A 362 -6.85 -5.02 33.03
C GLY A 362 -8.05 -4.71 32.14
N TRP A 363 -7.90 -5.00 30.84
CA TRP A 363 -8.99 -4.97 29.89
C TRP A 363 -9.46 -6.41 29.61
N LYS A 364 -10.72 -6.66 29.97
CA LYS A 364 -11.50 -7.83 29.54
C LYS A 364 -11.78 -7.71 28.05
N THR A 365 -11.50 -8.75 27.30
CA THR A 365 -12.05 -8.97 25.95
C THR A 365 -13.18 -9.97 26.08
N ASP A 366 -14.39 -9.57 25.66
CA ASP A 366 -15.52 -10.46 25.56
C ASP A 366 -15.28 -11.44 24.40
N ASN A 367 -15.20 -12.71 24.77
CA ASN A 367 -15.01 -13.84 23.87
C ASN A 367 -16.28 -14.09 23.03
N TYR A 368 -16.14 -14.17 21.71
CA TYR A 368 -17.03 -15.04 20.92
C TYR A 368 -16.26 -16.27 20.46
N ILE A 369 -16.48 -17.35 21.22
CA ILE A 369 -16.09 -18.71 20.89
C ILE A 369 -17.08 -19.25 19.85
N VAL A 370 -16.59 -19.73 18.71
CA VAL A 370 -17.31 -20.76 17.94
C VAL A 370 -16.43 -22.02 17.93
N LYS A 371 -16.91 -23.04 18.64
CA LYS A 371 -16.29 -24.36 18.76
C LYS A 371 -16.74 -25.28 17.64
N SER A 372 -15.76 -26.01 17.12
CA SER A 372 -15.74 -27.43 16.69
C SER A 372 -16.74 -27.94 15.67
N SER A 373 -16.20 -28.61 14.64
CA SER A 373 -16.09 -30.09 14.65
C SER A 373 -14.90 -30.53 13.81
#